data_AF-A0A1D2WAA5-F1
#
_entry.id   AF-A0A1D2WAA5-F1
#
_cell.length_a   1.000
_cell.length_b   1.000
_cell.length_c   1.000
_cell.angle_alpha   90.00
_cell.angle_beta   90.00
_cell.angle_gamma   90.00
#
_symmetry.space_group_name_H-M   'P 1'
#
loop_
_entity.id
_entity.type
_entity.pdbx_description
1 polymer ?
#
loop_
_entity_poly.entity_id
_entity_poly.type
_entity_poly.pdbx_seq_one_letter_code
_entity_poly.pdbx_strand_id
1 'polypeptide(L)'
;MKQILLTNPENCDGCNECVEACSKVNGGSGLFLHKMTEGYQAIVCQQCINPSCIKGCFRDAIYRENGVVKIDQDKCIGCRLCVLMCPIGSITYTENMMLKCEQQCTASNGGRPVCVDACESKCLKAVDVKDVAAGVQKGFEMNGNSTKSSLTPYSSSDLANATQGLCVFCGTCEIVCPTDAIQIIDNHAEIDKSRCIMCGSCFAACPVLIPSGAGSIWDPRTIADIRFTSKAGKYVLRGFGTERSLPNFDDIVILPAQASIAPVDKYREACNTGVVLGTRYAEEPLVLDTPILIAGMSFGALSKECKVAFAKGTSLVGSCANTGEGGMLPEEREEADKLIVQYSSGRFGVSVDYLNAGDAIEVKIGQGAKPGMGGHLLAEKVSPEVAQIRGIPIGTDALSPCRFLDATREGDLAKHIELIREVTDWRVPIIVKLGPGRVDEDVKIAAEAGADIISVDGMEGGTGAAPEVVIEHTGVPTLASLVQAVNGLKEIGMKDEIDLIITGGIRSGADVAKAMAMGADAAYIGTGAMIAAGCRACRMCYTGKCPVGVATQDPILRERMNVDLSAERVGNYIKSMTEETKMLAQLAGHNDIHNFSMDDLRALNTNIAEITGIKLIGT
;
A
#
# COMPACT_ATOMS: atom_id res chain seq x y z
N MET A 1 20.65 -26.91 15.26
CA MET A 1 20.79 -26.01 14.10
C MET A 1 21.51 -26.80 13.03
N LYS A 2 20.92 -26.95 11.85
CA LYS A 2 21.42 -27.83 10.78
C LYS A 2 22.37 -27.09 9.85
N GLN A 3 23.18 -27.87 9.14
CA GLN A 3 24.11 -27.43 8.10
C GLN A 3 23.45 -26.50 7.07
N ILE A 4 24.19 -25.49 6.61
CA ILE A 4 23.86 -24.71 5.41
C ILE A 4 24.73 -25.18 4.25
N LEU A 5 24.27 -24.89 3.02
CA LEU A 5 25.00 -25.19 1.80
C LEU A 5 25.70 -23.95 1.29
N LEU A 6 27.02 -23.98 1.28
CA LEU A 6 27.86 -22.99 0.63
C LEU A 6 28.16 -23.42 -0.81
N THR A 7 28.27 -22.42 -1.67
CA THR A 7 28.49 -22.61 -3.11
C THR A 7 29.74 -21.83 -3.51
N ASN A 8 30.68 -22.46 -4.19
CA ASN A 8 31.83 -21.81 -4.82
C ASN A 8 31.64 -21.78 -6.35
N PRO A 9 31.31 -20.62 -6.94
CA PRO A 9 31.09 -20.50 -8.39
C PRO A 9 32.33 -20.83 -9.23
N GLU A 10 33.55 -20.57 -8.74
CA GLU A 10 34.80 -20.84 -9.48
C GLU A 10 35.00 -22.32 -9.81
N ASN A 11 34.39 -23.18 -9.00
CA ASN A 11 34.48 -24.63 -9.11
C ASN A 11 33.28 -25.25 -9.86
N CYS A 12 32.33 -24.44 -10.34
CA CYS A 12 31.14 -24.93 -11.00
C CYS A 12 31.34 -25.01 -12.52
N ASP A 13 31.41 -26.24 -13.03
CA ASP A 13 31.56 -26.53 -14.46
C ASP A 13 30.22 -26.64 -15.22
N GLY A 14 29.09 -26.58 -14.51
CA GLY A 14 27.76 -26.68 -15.12
C GLY A 14 27.29 -28.10 -15.42
N CYS A 15 27.91 -29.14 -14.83
CA CYS A 15 27.61 -30.55 -15.14
C CYS A 15 26.18 -31.03 -14.78
N ASN A 16 25.44 -30.27 -13.96
CA ASN A 16 24.10 -30.61 -13.42
C ASN A 16 24.00 -31.83 -12.50
N GLU A 17 25.10 -32.51 -12.15
CA GLU A 17 25.08 -33.72 -11.30
C GLU A 17 24.39 -33.48 -9.94
N CYS A 18 24.62 -32.32 -9.32
CA CYS A 18 23.99 -31.93 -8.06
C CYS A 18 22.46 -31.73 -8.19
N VAL A 19 21.99 -31.25 -9.34
CA VAL A 19 20.55 -31.05 -9.65
C VAL A 19 19.89 -32.41 -9.88
N GLU A 20 20.53 -33.29 -10.65
CA GLU A 20 20.04 -34.64 -10.92
C GLU A 20 19.96 -35.49 -9.65
N ALA A 21 21.00 -35.42 -8.80
CA ALA A 21 21.01 -36.11 -7.52
C ALA A 21 19.90 -35.62 -6.58
N CYS A 22 19.63 -34.30 -6.56
CA CYS A 22 18.53 -33.73 -5.78
C CYS A 22 17.17 -34.19 -6.31
N SER A 23 16.99 -34.17 -7.63
CA SER A 23 15.75 -34.58 -8.30
C SER A 23 15.41 -36.05 -8.06
N LYS A 24 16.40 -36.94 -8.16
CA LYS A 24 16.24 -38.40 -7.93
C LYS A 24 15.71 -38.72 -6.53
N VAL A 25 16.11 -37.95 -5.51
CA VAL A 25 15.71 -38.21 -4.12
C VAL A 25 14.35 -37.59 -3.78
N ASN A 26 14.05 -36.41 -4.31
CA ASN A 26 12.89 -35.63 -3.84
C ASN A 26 11.74 -35.54 -4.87
N GLY A 27 11.84 -36.20 -6.03
CA GLY A 27 10.83 -36.11 -7.11
C GLY A 27 10.80 -34.75 -7.82
N GLY A 28 11.83 -33.93 -7.59
CA GLY A 28 12.01 -32.57 -8.11
C GLY A 28 13.25 -31.93 -7.47
N SER A 29 13.88 -30.97 -8.15
CA SER A 29 15.09 -30.34 -7.63
C SER A 29 14.78 -29.05 -6.85
N GLY A 30 15.23 -28.99 -5.60
CA GLY A 30 15.19 -27.79 -4.76
C GLY A 30 16.41 -26.86 -4.94
N LEU A 31 17.28 -27.17 -5.90
CA LEU A 31 18.44 -26.36 -6.29
C LEU A 31 18.56 -26.34 -7.81
N PHE A 32 19.19 -25.31 -8.36
CA PHE A 32 19.36 -25.16 -9.80
C PHE A 32 20.63 -24.39 -10.11
N LEU A 33 21.13 -24.51 -11.34
CA LEU A 33 22.31 -23.78 -11.80
C LEU A 33 21.88 -22.50 -12.53
N HIS A 34 22.52 -21.39 -12.16
CA HIS A 34 22.41 -20.12 -12.86
C HIS A 34 23.67 -19.93 -13.72
N LYS A 35 23.49 -19.63 -15.02
CA LYS A 35 24.60 -19.36 -15.92
C LYS A 35 25.08 -17.92 -15.70
N MET A 36 26.37 -17.76 -15.42
CA MET A 36 27.02 -16.45 -15.28
C MET A 36 27.71 -16.04 -16.59
N THR A 37 28.23 -14.81 -16.66
CA THR A 37 29.06 -14.34 -17.78
C THR A 37 30.27 -15.25 -17.99
N GLU A 38 30.87 -15.73 -16.90
CA GLU A 38 31.93 -16.73 -16.87
C GLU A 38 31.55 -17.80 -15.85
N GLY A 39 31.29 -19.03 -16.32
CA GLY A 39 30.95 -20.18 -15.47
C GLY A 39 29.48 -20.28 -15.03
N TYR A 40 29.25 -21.03 -13.96
CA TYR A 40 27.93 -21.31 -13.41
C TYR A 40 27.90 -21.08 -11.90
N GLN A 41 26.71 -20.84 -11.35
CA GLN A 41 26.50 -20.76 -9.92
C GLN A 41 25.34 -21.65 -9.50
N ALA A 42 25.60 -22.57 -8.57
CA ALA A 42 24.53 -23.31 -7.92
C ALA A 42 23.76 -22.39 -6.96
N ILE A 43 22.44 -22.28 -7.15
CA ILE A 43 21.55 -21.52 -6.28
C ILE A 43 20.88 -22.49 -5.32
N VAL A 44 21.09 -22.27 -4.02
CA VAL A 44 20.61 -23.16 -2.96
C VAL A 44 19.99 -22.36 -1.81
N CYS A 45 18.92 -22.88 -1.22
CA CYS A 45 18.24 -22.23 -0.11
C CYS A 45 19.13 -22.17 1.14
N GLN A 46 19.30 -20.96 1.67
CA GLN A 46 20.18 -20.65 2.80
C GLN A 46 19.54 -20.88 4.18
N GLN A 47 18.29 -21.34 4.24
CA GLN A 47 17.57 -21.60 5.49
C GLN A 47 17.65 -20.43 6.49
N CYS A 48 17.40 -19.22 5.99
CA CYS A 48 17.61 -17.96 6.70
C CYS A 48 17.02 -17.96 8.12
N ILE A 49 17.67 -17.25 9.04
CA ILE A 49 17.15 -17.12 10.41
C ILE A 49 15.85 -16.32 10.44
N ASN A 50 15.77 -15.27 9.62
CA ASN A 50 14.61 -14.40 9.44
C ASN A 50 14.19 -14.38 7.95
N PRO A 51 13.45 -15.39 7.45
CA PRO A 51 13.20 -15.54 6.03
C PRO A 51 12.18 -14.51 5.50
N SER A 52 12.61 -13.68 4.53
CA SER A 52 11.71 -12.78 3.80
C SER A 52 10.60 -13.52 3.06
N CYS A 53 10.84 -14.77 2.64
CA CYS A 53 9.83 -15.62 2.03
C CYS A 53 8.70 -16.04 2.99
N ILE A 54 8.98 -16.14 4.31
CA ILE A 54 7.92 -16.32 5.33
C ILE A 54 7.11 -15.03 5.46
N LYS A 55 7.79 -13.88 5.60
CA LYS A 55 7.13 -12.57 5.72
C LYS A 55 6.23 -12.24 4.53
N GLY A 56 6.65 -12.65 3.33
CA GLY A 56 5.86 -12.49 2.12
C GLY A 56 4.71 -13.49 1.97
N CYS A 57 4.70 -14.60 2.71
CA CYS A 57 3.70 -15.65 2.56
C CYS A 57 2.43 -15.32 3.35
N PHE A 58 1.50 -14.60 2.72
CA PHE A 58 0.23 -14.19 3.34
C PHE A 58 -0.77 -15.33 3.67
N ARG A 59 -0.47 -16.56 3.25
CA ARG A 59 -1.24 -17.80 3.57
C ARG A 59 -0.60 -18.61 4.71
N ASP A 60 0.53 -18.13 5.25
CA ASP A 60 1.32 -18.85 6.25
C ASP A 60 1.71 -20.28 5.82
N ALA A 61 1.77 -20.49 4.49
CA ALA A 61 2.19 -21.75 3.89
C ALA A 61 3.70 -21.97 4.02
N ILE A 62 4.47 -20.92 4.32
CA ILE A 62 5.91 -21.03 4.57
C ILE A 62 6.15 -20.82 6.04
N TYR A 63 6.77 -21.80 6.68
CA TYR A 63 7.02 -21.83 8.10
C TYR A 63 8.43 -22.34 8.39
N ARG A 64 8.89 -22.13 9.62
CA ARG A 64 10.20 -22.61 10.06
C ARG A 64 10.03 -23.70 11.10
N GLU A 65 10.61 -24.87 10.84
CA GLU A 65 10.56 -26.02 11.72
C GLU A 65 11.97 -26.60 11.88
N ASN A 66 12.42 -26.77 13.12
CA ASN A 66 13.73 -27.35 13.44
C ASN A 66 14.92 -26.68 12.70
N GLY A 67 14.82 -25.37 12.44
CA GLY A 67 15.83 -24.57 11.76
C GLY A 67 15.78 -24.64 10.22
N VAL A 68 14.88 -25.42 9.63
CA VAL A 68 14.64 -25.52 8.19
C VAL A 68 13.38 -24.72 7.85
N VAL A 69 13.45 -23.89 6.82
CA VAL A 69 12.29 -23.23 6.24
C VAL A 69 11.59 -24.26 5.35
N LYS A 70 10.28 -24.43 5.48
CA LYS A 70 9.45 -25.42 4.76
C LYS A 70 8.28 -24.77 4.05
N ILE A 71 7.78 -25.40 3.00
CA ILE A 71 6.54 -25.01 2.31
C ILE A 71 5.50 -26.11 2.51
N ASP A 72 4.41 -25.77 3.21
CA ASP A 72 3.18 -26.54 3.25
C ASP A 72 2.47 -26.40 1.91
N GLN A 73 2.51 -27.44 1.08
CA GLN A 73 1.92 -27.40 -0.27
C GLN A 73 0.39 -27.36 -0.23
N ASP A 74 -0.24 -27.88 0.83
CA ASP A 74 -1.70 -27.90 0.97
C ASP A 74 -2.25 -26.50 1.29
N LYS A 75 -1.48 -25.69 2.05
CA LYS A 75 -1.80 -24.28 2.29
C LYS A 75 -1.34 -23.36 1.15
N CYS A 76 -0.38 -23.80 0.36
CA CYS A 76 0.19 -23.01 -0.71
C CYS A 76 -0.79 -22.87 -1.87
N ILE A 77 -1.13 -21.63 -2.23
CA ILE A 77 -2.01 -21.35 -3.39
C ILE A 77 -1.22 -21.09 -4.68
N GLY A 78 0.08 -21.39 -4.71
CA GLY A 78 0.92 -21.18 -5.90
C GLY A 78 1.09 -19.70 -6.30
N CYS A 79 0.92 -18.74 -5.37
CA CYS A 79 0.99 -17.30 -5.68
C CYS A 79 2.38 -16.75 -6.05
N ARG A 80 3.43 -17.58 -5.94
CA ARG A 80 4.84 -17.29 -6.29
C ARG A 80 5.51 -16.09 -5.61
N LEU A 81 4.86 -15.39 -4.67
CA LEU A 81 5.49 -14.30 -3.91
C LEU A 81 6.79 -14.69 -3.25
N CYS A 82 6.86 -15.92 -2.72
CA CYS A 82 8.05 -16.40 -2.06
C CYS A 82 9.26 -16.46 -3.00
N VAL A 83 9.05 -16.56 -4.32
CA VAL A 83 10.08 -16.43 -5.35
C VAL A 83 10.63 -14.99 -5.35
N LEU A 84 9.75 -13.99 -5.45
CA LEU A 84 10.11 -12.56 -5.43
C LEU A 84 10.76 -12.15 -4.11
N MET A 85 10.27 -12.68 -3.00
CA MET A 85 10.70 -12.34 -1.66
C MET A 85 11.98 -13.06 -1.24
N CYS A 86 12.47 -14.04 -2.01
CA CYS A 86 13.71 -14.73 -1.72
C CYS A 86 14.91 -13.91 -2.24
N PRO A 87 15.73 -13.29 -1.38
CA PRO A 87 16.88 -12.49 -1.84
C PRO A 87 17.96 -13.34 -2.51
N ILE A 88 17.92 -14.66 -2.30
CA ILE A 88 18.85 -15.64 -2.89
C ILE A 88 18.30 -16.19 -4.23
N GLY A 89 17.02 -15.97 -4.53
CA GLY A 89 16.34 -16.60 -5.66
C GLY A 89 16.11 -18.11 -5.51
N SER A 90 16.39 -18.70 -4.35
CA SER A 90 16.40 -20.16 -4.13
C SER A 90 15.04 -20.88 -4.12
N ILE A 91 13.96 -20.17 -4.44
CA ILE A 91 12.60 -20.73 -4.52
C ILE A 91 12.17 -20.70 -5.98
N THR A 92 11.79 -21.87 -6.50
CA THR A 92 11.28 -22.07 -7.86
C THR A 92 9.92 -22.77 -7.79
N TYR A 93 9.34 -23.14 -8.92
CA TYR A 93 8.02 -23.77 -8.97
C TYR A 93 7.86 -24.65 -10.21
N THR A 94 6.92 -25.59 -10.12
CA THR A 94 6.36 -26.33 -11.25
C THR A 94 4.92 -25.86 -11.48
N GLU A 95 4.18 -26.50 -12.39
CA GLU A 95 2.76 -26.20 -12.60
C GLU A 95 1.93 -26.36 -11.31
N ASN A 96 2.30 -27.30 -10.44
CA ASN A 96 1.48 -27.71 -9.30
C ASN A 96 2.10 -27.45 -7.92
N MET A 97 3.39 -27.13 -7.82
CA MET A 97 4.08 -27.04 -6.52
C MET A 97 5.15 -25.94 -6.48
N MET A 98 5.36 -25.36 -5.30
CA MET A 98 6.52 -24.49 -5.05
C MET A 98 7.71 -25.34 -4.57
N LEU A 99 8.86 -25.18 -5.21
CA LEU A 99 10.06 -25.97 -4.94
C LEU A 99 11.15 -25.11 -4.30
N LYS A 100 11.80 -25.64 -3.27
CA LYS A 100 13.06 -25.15 -2.72
C LYS A 100 13.75 -26.28 -1.98
N CYS A 101 15.03 -26.11 -1.64
CA CYS A 101 15.70 -27.07 -0.78
C CYS A 101 15.06 -27.10 0.61
N GLU A 102 14.54 -28.26 1.00
CA GLU A 102 13.99 -28.53 2.35
C GLU A 102 14.88 -29.48 3.17
N GLN A 103 16.06 -29.81 2.64
CA GLN A 103 17.02 -30.74 3.24
C GLN A 103 16.45 -32.13 3.58
N GLN A 104 15.39 -32.57 2.89
CA GLN A 104 14.75 -33.87 3.13
C GLN A 104 15.73 -35.04 2.94
N CYS A 105 16.61 -34.95 1.95
CA CYS A 105 17.67 -35.93 1.66
C CYS A 105 18.71 -36.12 2.78
N THR A 106 18.79 -35.22 3.77
CA THR A 106 19.76 -35.34 4.87
C THR A 106 19.42 -36.45 5.86
N ALA A 107 18.13 -36.80 5.98
CA ALA A 107 17.68 -37.84 6.90
C ALA A 107 18.04 -39.25 6.42
N SER A 108 18.04 -39.47 5.10
CA SER A 108 18.31 -40.77 4.47
C SER A 108 19.77 -40.99 4.08
N ASN A 109 20.65 -39.99 4.21
CA ASN A 109 22.04 -40.02 3.73
C ASN A 109 23.07 -39.62 4.81
N GLY A 110 22.96 -40.21 6.01
CA GLY A 110 23.96 -40.02 7.07
C GLY A 110 24.20 -38.56 7.52
N GLY A 111 23.22 -37.67 7.31
CA GLY A 111 23.31 -36.25 7.64
C GLY A 111 23.91 -35.36 6.55
N ARG A 112 24.42 -35.92 5.44
CA ARG A 112 25.08 -35.15 4.37
C ARG A 112 24.15 -34.97 3.16
N PRO A 113 23.97 -33.75 2.60
CA PRO A 113 23.12 -33.55 1.43
C PRO A 113 23.64 -34.26 0.17
N VAL A 114 22.79 -35.03 -0.50
CA VAL A 114 23.14 -35.79 -1.72
C VAL A 114 23.71 -34.93 -2.86
N CYS A 115 23.30 -33.65 -2.93
CA CYS A 115 23.82 -32.70 -3.91
C CYS A 115 25.28 -32.32 -3.66
N VAL A 116 25.75 -32.42 -2.41
CA VAL A 116 27.16 -32.22 -2.05
C VAL A 116 27.99 -33.45 -2.41
N ASP A 117 27.44 -34.64 -2.18
CA ASP A 117 28.16 -35.89 -2.48
C ASP A 117 28.28 -36.14 -3.98
N ALA A 118 27.30 -35.70 -4.77
CA ALA A 118 27.33 -35.77 -6.22
C ALA A 118 28.17 -34.68 -6.90
N CYS A 119 28.77 -33.74 -6.16
CA CYS A 119 29.51 -32.62 -6.75
C CYS A 119 31.03 -32.91 -6.73
N GLU A 120 31.52 -33.59 -7.76
CA GLU A 120 32.95 -33.95 -7.86
C GLU A 120 33.87 -32.72 -7.93
N SER A 121 33.41 -31.68 -8.62
CA SER A 121 34.12 -30.39 -8.77
C SER A 121 34.16 -29.58 -7.47
N LYS A 122 33.52 -30.06 -6.38
CA LYS A 122 33.50 -29.42 -5.05
C LYS A 122 32.99 -27.97 -5.07
N CYS A 123 32.04 -27.69 -5.95
CA CYS A 123 31.28 -26.43 -5.95
C CYS A 123 30.39 -26.33 -4.70
N LEU A 124 29.78 -27.42 -4.26
CA LEU A 124 28.86 -27.44 -3.11
C LEU A 124 29.55 -27.98 -1.86
N LYS A 125 29.34 -27.30 -0.73
CA LYS A 125 29.84 -27.75 0.58
C LYS A 125 28.77 -27.59 1.64
N ALA A 126 28.51 -28.66 2.40
CA ALA A 126 27.73 -28.58 3.63
C ALA A 126 28.64 -28.16 4.80
N VAL A 127 28.22 -27.12 5.52
CA VAL A 127 28.96 -26.57 6.68
C VAL A 127 28.02 -26.35 7.84
N ASP A 128 28.51 -26.55 9.06
CA ASP A 128 27.79 -26.12 10.25
C ASP A 128 27.91 -24.59 10.40
N VAL A 129 26.80 -23.93 10.72
CA VAL A 129 26.74 -22.48 10.89
C VAL A 129 27.69 -22.01 12.00
N LYS A 130 27.95 -22.85 13.02
CA LYS A 130 28.92 -22.54 14.09
C LYS A 130 30.34 -22.41 13.57
N ASP A 131 30.74 -23.27 12.64
CA ASP A 131 32.09 -23.29 12.08
C ASP A 131 32.32 -22.08 11.16
N VAL A 132 31.27 -21.64 10.45
CA VAL A 132 31.31 -20.44 9.60
C VAL A 132 31.36 -19.16 10.44
N ALA A 133 30.55 -19.06 11.49
CA ALA A 133 30.52 -17.87 12.37
C ALA A 133 31.88 -17.61 13.06
N ALA A 134 32.59 -18.67 13.46
CA ALA A 134 33.94 -18.58 14.01
C ALA A 134 35.01 -18.15 12.98
N GLY A 135 34.81 -18.49 11.70
CA GLY A 135 35.68 -18.07 10.59
C GLY A 135 35.44 -16.62 10.13
N VAL A 136 34.18 -16.17 10.13
CA VAL A 136 33.80 -14.79 9.75
C VAL A 136 34.37 -13.76 10.71
N GLN A 137 34.45 -14.05 12.02
CA GLN A 137 35.11 -13.16 12.99
C GLN A 137 36.61 -12.94 12.69
N LYS A 138 37.29 -13.85 12.00
CA LYS A 138 38.69 -13.68 11.57
C LYS A 138 38.85 -12.95 10.23
N GLY A 139 37.80 -12.86 9.41
CA GLY A 139 37.84 -12.30 8.05
C GLY A 139 37.38 -10.84 7.93
N PHE A 140 37.01 -10.19 9.04
CA PHE A 140 36.63 -8.77 9.06
C PHE A 140 37.81 -7.79 9.00
N GLU A 141 39.05 -8.29 9.07
CA GLU A 141 40.22 -7.52 8.65
C GLU A 141 40.51 -7.78 7.17
N MET A 142 40.17 -6.79 6.34
CA MET A 142 40.78 -6.41 5.05
C MET A 142 39.80 -6.20 3.86
N ASN A 143 39.82 -4.94 3.43
CA ASN A 143 39.74 -4.38 2.07
C ASN A 143 38.40 -4.37 1.31
N GLY A 144 37.89 -3.14 1.18
CA GLY A 144 36.85 -2.77 0.24
C GLY A 144 37.36 -2.59 -1.19
N ASN A 145 36.43 -2.76 -2.13
CA ASN A 145 36.17 -1.80 -3.19
C ASN A 145 34.85 -2.19 -3.88
N SER A 146 33.95 -1.22 -3.96
CA SER A 146 32.70 -1.30 -4.73
C SER A 146 32.96 -1.13 -6.22
N THR A 147 32.32 -1.93 -7.06
CA THR A 147 32.11 -1.58 -8.47
C THR A 147 30.67 -1.87 -8.90
N LYS A 148 30.11 -0.87 -9.59
CA LYS A 148 28.79 -0.80 -10.20
C LYS A 148 28.61 -1.91 -11.25
N SER A 149 27.41 -2.48 -11.38
CA SER A 149 27.02 -3.23 -12.58
C SER A 149 25.67 -2.80 -13.12
N SER A 150 25.67 -2.65 -14.44
CA SER A 150 24.60 -2.28 -15.36
C SER A 150 23.64 -3.46 -15.60
N LEU A 151 22.33 -3.17 -15.60
CA LEU A 151 21.26 -4.12 -15.91
C LEU A 151 21.13 -4.34 -17.44
N THR A 152 21.04 -5.60 -17.88
CA THR A 152 20.59 -6.00 -19.21
C THR A 152 19.19 -6.67 -19.13
N PRO A 153 18.34 -6.56 -20.18
CA PRO A 153 16.92 -6.92 -20.10
C PRO A 153 16.66 -8.41 -20.40
N TYR A 154 15.67 -8.98 -19.70
CA TYR A 154 15.20 -10.36 -19.84
C TYR A 154 14.47 -10.62 -21.18
N SER A 155 14.70 -11.79 -21.78
CA SER A 155 13.99 -12.30 -22.95
C SER A 155 12.60 -12.83 -22.56
N SER A 156 11.55 -12.38 -23.26
CA SER A 156 10.17 -12.84 -23.05
C SER A 156 9.50 -13.18 -24.39
N SER A 157 9.03 -14.42 -24.53
CA SER A 157 8.25 -14.88 -25.68
C SER A 157 6.90 -15.48 -25.31
N ASP A 158 6.45 -15.29 -24.07
CA ASP A 158 5.18 -15.85 -23.61
C ASP A 158 4.52 -14.96 -22.55
N LEU A 159 3.44 -14.27 -22.94
CA LEU A 159 2.71 -13.33 -22.08
C LEU A 159 1.96 -14.07 -20.94
N ALA A 160 1.60 -15.34 -21.14
CA ALA A 160 1.02 -16.17 -20.09
C ALA A 160 2.05 -16.47 -18.98
N ASN A 161 3.30 -16.75 -19.37
CA ASN A 161 4.42 -16.90 -18.43
C ASN A 161 4.83 -15.57 -17.79
N ALA A 162 4.84 -14.48 -18.56
CA ALA A 162 5.14 -13.16 -18.06
C ALA A 162 4.12 -12.73 -16.98
N THR A 163 2.82 -12.94 -17.23
CA THR A 163 1.74 -12.60 -16.30
C THR A 163 1.62 -13.54 -15.09
N GLN A 164 2.31 -14.69 -15.07
CA GLN A 164 2.32 -15.64 -13.95
C GLN A 164 0.91 -16.03 -13.40
N GLY A 165 -0.11 -16.11 -14.25
CA GLY A 165 -1.49 -16.42 -13.83
C GLY A 165 -2.26 -15.24 -13.21
N LEU A 166 -1.69 -14.03 -13.23
CA LEU A 166 -2.33 -12.80 -12.79
C LEU A 166 -3.09 -12.09 -13.94
N CYS A 167 -3.13 -12.67 -15.14
CA CYS A 167 -3.89 -12.11 -16.25
C CYS A 167 -5.38 -12.04 -15.90
N VAL A 168 -5.99 -10.87 -16.13
CA VAL A 168 -7.40 -10.59 -15.79
C VAL A 168 -8.30 -10.39 -17.02
N PHE A 169 -7.75 -10.71 -18.19
CA PHE A 169 -8.47 -10.67 -19.48
C PHE A 169 -9.09 -9.30 -19.73
N CYS A 170 -8.33 -8.24 -19.44
CA CYS A 170 -8.77 -6.86 -19.63
C CYS A 170 -8.72 -6.39 -21.09
N GLY A 171 -8.10 -7.16 -21.99
CA GLY A 171 -7.96 -6.82 -23.41
C GLY A 171 -6.94 -5.72 -23.70
N THR A 172 -6.29 -5.13 -22.70
CA THR A 172 -5.33 -4.03 -22.93
C THR A 172 -4.18 -4.46 -23.84
N CYS A 173 -3.66 -5.68 -23.67
CA CYS A 173 -2.58 -6.22 -24.50
C CYS A 173 -2.96 -6.40 -25.98
N GLU A 174 -4.21 -6.78 -26.27
CA GLU A 174 -4.77 -6.84 -27.62
C GLU A 174 -4.87 -5.44 -28.21
N ILE A 175 -5.42 -4.48 -27.46
CA ILE A 175 -5.55 -3.09 -27.90
C ILE A 175 -4.18 -2.49 -28.22
N VAL A 176 -3.19 -2.58 -27.33
CA VAL A 176 -1.89 -1.91 -27.54
C VAL A 176 -0.97 -2.61 -28.55
N CYS A 177 -1.36 -3.78 -29.06
CA CYS A 177 -0.54 -4.54 -30.00
C CYS A 177 -0.42 -3.79 -31.34
N PRO A 178 0.79 -3.42 -31.80
CA PRO A 178 0.95 -2.64 -33.03
C PRO A 178 0.76 -3.47 -34.30
N THR A 179 0.79 -4.80 -34.19
CA THR A 179 0.66 -5.75 -35.30
C THR A 179 -0.60 -6.61 -35.22
N ASP A 180 -1.50 -6.27 -34.28
CA ASP A 180 -2.72 -7.00 -33.95
C ASP A 180 -2.48 -8.51 -33.73
N ALA A 181 -1.27 -8.86 -33.28
CA ALA A 181 -0.81 -10.21 -33.04
C ALA A 181 -1.42 -10.84 -31.78
N ILE A 182 -2.21 -10.10 -31.00
CA ILE A 182 -2.78 -10.57 -29.73
C ILE A 182 -4.29 -10.49 -29.81
N GLN A 183 -4.99 -11.57 -29.44
CA GLN A 183 -6.45 -11.61 -29.32
C GLN A 183 -6.84 -12.22 -27.98
N ILE A 184 -7.90 -11.69 -27.35
CA ILE A 184 -8.49 -12.35 -26.18
C ILE A 184 -9.52 -13.38 -26.65
N ILE A 185 -9.22 -14.66 -26.45
CA ILE A 185 -10.11 -15.80 -26.74
C ILE A 185 -10.35 -16.53 -25.42
N ASP A 186 -11.59 -16.92 -25.11
CA ASP A 186 -11.95 -17.72 -23.94
C ASP A 186 -11.22 -17.34 -22.64
N ASN A 187 -11.22 -16.04 -22.31
CA ASN A 187 -10.53 -15.52 -21.13
C ASN A 187 -9.04 -15.89 -21.09
N HIS A 188 -8.31 -15.76 -22.18
CA HIS A 188 -6.85 -15.74 -22.20
C HIS A 188 -6.35 -14.96 -23.43
N ALA A 189 -5.13 -14.43 -23.35
CA ALA A 189 -4.52 -13.72 -24.47
C ALA A 189 -3.75 -14.71 -25.35
N GLU A 190 -4.26 -14.99 -26.55
CA GLU A 190 -3.55 -15.75 -27.57
C GLU A 190 -2.65 -14.82 -28.38
N ILE A 191 -1.41 -15.25 -28.63
CA ILE A 191 -0.41 -14.48 -29.40
C ILE A 191 -0.06 -15.23 -30.69
N ASP A 192 -0.41 -14.63 -31.81
CA ASP A 192 0.06 -15.03 -33.13
C ASP A 192 1.56 -14.73 -33.27
N LYS A 193 2.37 -15.76 -33.10
CA LYS A 193 3.84 -15.68 -33.17
C LYS A 193 4.36 -15.23 -34.54
N SER A 194 3.57 -15.38 -35.61
CA SER A 194 3.99 -14.94 -36.96
C SER A 194 3.87 -13.42 -37.15
N ARG A 195 2.96 -12.78 -36.39
CA ARG A 195 2.73 -11.33 -36.41
C ARG A 195 3.40 -10.60 -35.24
N CYS A 196 3.78 -11.32 -34.18
CA CYS A 196 4.40 -10.74 -33.00
C CYS A 196 5.85 -10.32 -33.26
N ILE A 197 6.14 -9.03 -33.11
CA ILE A 197 7.49 -8.45 -33.29
C ILE A 197 8.27 -8.28 -31.98
N MET A 198 7.80 -8.86 -30.87
CA MET A 198 8.43 -8.79 -29.54
C MET A 198 8.75 -7.35 -29.04
N CYS A 199 7.92 -6.38 -29.41
CA CYS A 199 8.13 -4.98 -29.03
C CYS A 199 7.89 -4.66 -27.54
N GLY A 200 7.41 -5.62 -26.75
CA GLY A 200 7.17 -5.47 -25.31
C GLY A 200 5.97 -4.59 -24.92
N SER A 201 5.22 -4.04 -25.89
CA SER A 201 4.13 -3.11 -25.56
C SER A 201 2.96 -3.75 -24.82
N CYS A 202 2.65 -5.02 -25.10
CA CYS A 202 1.67 -5.78 -24.33
C CYS A 202 2.09 -6.03 -22.87
N PHE A 203 3.39 -6.18 -22.63
CA PHE A 203 3.96 -6.28 -21.28
C PHE A 203 3.90 -4.92 -20.58
N ALA A 204 4.19 -3.85 -21.30
CA ALA A 204 4.17 -2.48 -20.79
C ALA A 204 2.78 -1.95 -20.45
N ALA A 205 1.78 -2.31 -21.26
CA ALA A 205 0.39 -1.97 -21.02
C ALA A 205 -0.29 -2.88 -20.01
N CYS A 206 0.38 -3.96 -19.58
CA CYS A 206 -0.23 -4.92 -18.68
C CYS A 206 -0.30 -4.29 -17.27
N PRO A 207 -1.50 -4.05 -16.72
CA PRO A 207 -1.67 -3.38 -15.43
C PRO A 207 -1.11 -4.20 -14.26
N VAL A 208 -0.71 -5.44 -14.53
CA VAL A 208 -0.25 -6.43 -13.56
C VAL A 208 1.28 -6.51 -13.52
N LEU A 209 1.98 -6.09 -14.59
CA LEU A 209 3.37 -6.51 -14.81
C LEU A 209 4.46 -5.48 -14.53
N ILE A 210 4.15 -4.20 -14.33
CA ILE A 210 5.21 -3.17 -14.26
C ILE A 210 5.02 -2.15 -13.12
N PRO A 211 6.04 -1.93 -12.27
CA PRO A 211 6.29 -0.65 -11.60
C PRO A 211 6.93 0.37 -12.57
N SER A 212 6.42 1.60 -12.58
CA SER A 212 6.95 2.73 -13.36
C SER A 212 8.38 3.08 -12.95
N GLY A 213 9.36 2.79 -13.80
CA GLY A 213 10.74 3.09 -13.47
C GLY A 213 11.66 2.99 -14.68
N ALA A 214 11.41 3.76 -15.72
CA ALA A 214 12.36 3.93 -16.81
C ALA A 214 12.50 5.43 -17.10
N GLY A 215 13.70 5.97 -16.91
CA GLY A 215 14.01 7.41 -17.04
C GLY A 215 13.98 7.97 -18.47
N SER A 216 13.26 7.34 -19.40
CA SER A 216 12.99 7.86 -20.75
C SER A 216 11.62 8.51 -20.77
N ILE A 217 11.48 9.67 -21.43
CA ILE A 217 10.17 10.28 -21.70
C ILE A 217 9.31 9.42 -22.65
N TRP A 218 9.92 8.44 -23.32
CA TRP A 218 9.27 7.44 -24.17
C TRP A 218 9.47 6.05 -23.58
N ASP A 219 9.14 5.88 -22.30
CA ASP A 219 9.19 4.57 -21.69
C ASP A 219 8.10 3.64 -22.27
N PRO A 220 8.25 2.31 -22.15
CA PRO A 220 7.29 1.37 -22.72
C PRO A 220 5.83 1.60 -22.27
N ARG A 221 5.58 2.06 -21.03
CA ARG A 221 4.22 2.34 -20.54
C ARG A 221 3.65 3.57 -21.25
N THR A 222 4.41 4.65 -21.35
CA THR A 222 4.01 5.83 -22.13
C THR A 222 3.66 5.47 -23.58
N ILE A 223 4.46 4.63 -24.25
CA ILE A 223 4.17 4.16 -25.61
C ILE A 223 2.89 3.31 -25.65
N ALA A 224 2.70 2.42 -24.67
CA ALA A 224 1.49 1.61 -24.54
C ALA A 224 0.23 2.47 -24.36
N ASP A 225 0.29 3.50 -23.51
CA ASP A 225 -0.83 4.42 -23.27
C ASP A 225 -1.17 5.22 -24.52
N ILE A 226 -0.16 5.68 -25.28
CA ILE A 226 -0.38 6.35 -26.58
C ILE A 226 -1.10 5.42 -27.56
N ARG A 227 -0.72 4.14 -27.61
CA ARG A 227 -1.38 3.16 -28.50
C ARG A 227 -2.79 2.82 -28.04
N PHE A 228 -3.00 2.72 -26.73
CA PHE A 228 -4.34 2.52 -26.17
C PHE A 228 -5.24 3.70 -26.51
N THR A 229 -4.80 4.92 -26.20
CA THR A 229 -5.58 6.14 -26.44
C THR A 229 -5.83 6.40 -27.93
N SER A 230 -4.86 6.12 -28.81
CA SER A 230 -5.03 6.31 -30.26
C SER A 230 -6.04 5.35 -30.89
N LYS A 231 -6.15 4.11 -30.38
CA LYS A 231 -7.13 3.13 -30.86
C LYS A 231 -8.50 3.29 -30.18
N ALA A 232 -8.51 3.53 -28.87
CA ALA A 232 -9.75 3.58 -28.08
C ALA A 232 -10.45 4.94 -28.10
N GLY A 233 -9.74 6.02 -28.41
CA GLY A 233 -10.26 7.39 -28.31
C GLY A 233 -10.65 7.80 -26.87
N LYS A 234 -10.03 7.16 -25.87
CA LYS A 234 -10.35 7.33 -24.44
C LYS A 234 -9.08 7.54 -23.64
N TYR A 235 -9.18 8.25 -22.52
CA TYR A 235 -8.08 8.37 -21.55
C TYR A 235 -7.91 7.09 -20.72
N VAL A 236 -6.72 6.90 -20.16
CA VAL A 236 -6.40 5.74 -19.30
C VAL A 236 -6.98 5.95 -17.90
N LEU A 237 -7.56 4.89 -17.33
CA LEU A 237 -8.05 4.84 -15.96
C LEU A 237 -7.10 4.02 -15.08
N ARG A 238 -6.93 4.45 -13.84
CA ARG A 238 -6.10 3.76 -12.84
C ARG A 238 -6.69 3.90 -11.43
N GLY A 239 -6.38 2.96 -10.56
CA GLY A 239 -6.54 3.11 -9.10
C GLY A 239 -5.21 3.50 -8.42
N PHE A 240 -5.25 3.75 -7.11
CA PHE A 240 -4.13 4.30 -6.31
C PHE A 240 -3.82 5.78 -6.62
N GLY A 241 -2.91 6.37 -5.83
CA GLY A 241 -2.41 7.75 -6.01
C GLY A 241 -1.23 7.81 -6.97
N THR A 242 -0.63 9.00 -7.07
CA THR A 242 0.51 9.29 -7.97
C THR A 242 1.67 8.30 -7.81
N GLU A 243 2.35 8.03 -8.92
CA GLU A 243 3.57 7.22 -8.95
C GLU A 243 4.84 8.09 -9.00
N ARG A 244 4.68 9.41 -8.96
CA ARG A 244 5.78 10.35 -9.03
C ARG A 244 6.66 10.27 -7.79
N SER A 245 7.96 10.50 -8.00
CA SER A 245 8.86 10.82 -6.90
C SER A 245 8.56 12.24 -6.43
N LEU A 246 8.04 12.37 -5.22
CA LEU A 246 7.66 13.63 -4.60
C LEU A 246 8.44 13.86 -3.30
N PRO A 247 8.61 15.13 -2.87
CA PRO A 247 9.07 15.45 -1.52
C PRO A 247 8.16 14.75 -0.50
N ASN A 248 8.75 14.01 0.43
CA ASN A 248 8.02 13.21 1.40
C ASN A 248 8.73 13.19 2.76
N PHE A 249 8.12 12.53 3.75
CA PHE A 249 8.61 12.51 5.12
C PHE A 249 9.95 11.77 5.31
N ASP A 250 10.41 10.94 4.37
CA ASP A 250 11.66 10.16 4.51
C ASP A 250 12.90 11.07 4.61
N ASP A 251 12.83 12.27 4.04
CA ASP A 251 13.90 13.27 4.08
C ASP A 251 13.87 14.18 5.34
N ILE A 252 13.04 13.84 6.33
CA ILE A 252 12.96 14.50 7.63
C ILE A 252 13.41 13.51 8.70
N VAL A 253 14.27 13.95 9.63
CA VAL A 253 14.69 13.16 10.78
C VAL A 253 14.23 13.81 12.09
N ILE A 254 14.07 12.98 13.10
CA ILE A 254 13.73 13.39 14.46
C ILE A 254 15.01 13.48 15.27
N LEU A 255 15.13 14.54 16.06
CA LEU A 255 16.23 14.75 16.99
C LEU A 255 15.94 14.01 18.31
N PRO A 256 16.77 13.01 18.67
CA PRO A 256 16.62 12.36 19.96
C PRO A 256 17.07 13.29 21.09
N ALA A 257 16.28 13.34 22.16
CA ALA A 257 16.63 13.95 23.43
C ALA A 257 17.86 13.27 24.04
N GLN A 258 18.73 14.07 24.68
CA GLN A 258 19.97 13.65 25.33
C GLN A 258 20.22 14.46 26.62
N ALA A 259 21.11 15.46 26.59
CA ALA A 259 21.50 16.24 27.76
C ALA A 259 20.72 17.57 27.89
N SER A 260 20.31 18.17 26.78
CA SER A 260 19.50 19.41 26.76
C SER A 260 18.03 19.16 27.13
N ILE A 261 17.53 17.98 26.75
CA ILE A 261 16.20 17.45 27.06
C ILE A 261 16.45 15.99 27.42
N ALA A 262 15.90 15.51 28.52
CA ALA A 262 16.00 14.09 28.88
C ALA A 262 15.00 13.28 28.04
N PRO A 263 15.40 12.11 27.49
CA PRO A 263 14.46 11.24 26.79
C PRO A 263 13.46 10.63 27.78
N VAL A 264 12.26 10.32 27.29
CA VAL A 264 11.26 9.55 28.03
C VAL A 264 11.50 8.07 27.76
N ASP A 265 11.61 7.25 28.81
CA ASP A 265 11.89 5.81 28.66
C ASP A 265 10.66 5.08 28.11
N LYS A 266 10.71 4.73 26.83
CA LYS A 266 9.67 3.95 26.14
C LYS A 266 9.15 2.75 26.92
N TYR A 267 10.03 2.02 27.60
CA TYR A 267 9.68 0.74 28.22
C TYR A 267 9.22 0.89 29.66
N ARG A 268 9.34 2.08 30.27
CA ARG A 268 9.05 2.32 31.69
C ARG A 268 8.10 3.47 31.96
N GLU A 269 7.99 4.42 31.03
CA GLU A 269 7.17 5.61 31.16
C GLU A 269 6.01 5.58 30.16
N ALA A 270 4.84 6.01 30.64
CA ALA A 270 3.66 6.14 29.80
C ALA A 270 3.84 7.28 28.80
N CYS A 271 3.16 7.16 27.66
CA CYS A 271 3.03 8.25 26.71
C CYS A 271 1.59 8.29 26.21
N ASN A 272 0.99 9.48 26.26
CA ASN A 272 -0.36 9.68 25.77
C ASN A 272 -0.38 9.67 24.25
N THR A 273 -1.24 8.84 23.67
CA THR A 273 -1.47 8.74 22.22
C THR A 273 -2.91 9.02 21.81
N GLY A 274 -3.82 9.20 22.78
CA GLY A 274 -5.23 9.41 22.47
C GLY A 274 -5.48 10.83 21.99
N VAL A 275 -6.39 10.99 21.03
CA VAL A 275 -6.75 12.29 20.45
C VAL A 275 -8.24 12.56 20.66
N VAL A 276 -8.60 13.84 20.81
CA VAL A 276 -9.99 14.31 20.89
C VAL A 276 -10.20 15.32 19.78
N LEU A 277 -10.97 14.95 18.76
CA LEU A 277 -11.14 15.75 17.55
C LEU A 277 -12.56 16.32 17.45
N GLY A 278 -12.65 17.55 16.97
CA GLY A 278 -13.89 18.26 16.67
C GLY A 278 -14.53 18.93 17.88
N THR A 279 -13.72 19.48 18.77
CA THR A 279 -14.19 20.08 20.04
C THR A 279 -14.83 21.47 19.89
N ARG A 280 -14.79 22.06 18.69
CA ARG A 280 -15.20 23.43 18.43
C ARG A 280 -16.70 23.67 18.65
N TYR A 281 -17.55 22.89 17.99
CA TYR A 281 -19.01 23.05 18.07
C TYR A 281 -19.76 21.76 18.43
N ALA A 282 -19.14 20.59 18.30
CA ALA A 282 -19.80 19.32 18.56
C ALA A 282 -19.96 19.05 20.06
N GLU A 283 -21.13 18.55 20.46
CA GLU A 283 -21.36 18.12 21.85
C GLU A 283 -20.62 16.83 22.20
N GLU A 284 -20.51 15.91 21.23
CA GLU A 284 -19.83 14.62 21.32
C GLU A 284 -18.63 14.57 20.35
N PRO A 285 -17.46 15.13 20.72
CA PRO A 285 -16.26 15.05 19.88
C PRO A 285 -15.78 13.60 19.70
N LEU A 286 -15.01 13.36 18.65
CA LEU A 286 -14.39 12.05 18.40
C LEU A 286 -13.23 11.82 19.38
N VAL A 287 -13.44 10.93 20.36
CA VAL A 287 -12.40 10.48 21.29
C VAL A 287 -11.82 9.15 20.79
N LEU A 288 -10.50 9.11 20.56
CA LEU A 288 -9.79 7.96 19.98
C LEU A 288 -8.54 7.63 20.79
N ASP A 289 -8.12 6.37 20.81
CA ASP A 289 -6.91 5.90 21.51
C ASP A 289 -5.62 6.12 20.70
N THR A 290 -5.76 6.47 19.41
CA THR A 290 -4.69 6.62 18.43
C THR A 290 -4.95 7.82 17.51
N PRO A 291 -3.90 8.53 17.04
CA PRO A 291 -4.05 9.62 16.07
C PRO A 291 -4.29 9.12 14.63
N ILE A 292 -4.50 7.82 14.43
CA ILE A 292 -4.55 7.19 13.12
C ILE A 292 -5.97 6.70 12.85
N LEU A 293 -6.56 7.16 11.75
CA LEU A 293 -7.93 6.84 11.33
C LEU A 293 -7.94 6.24 9.91
N ILE A 294 -8.99 5.51 9.54
CA ILE A 294 -9.16 5.04 8.16
C ILE A 294 -9.85 6.11 7.31
N ALA A 295 -9.27 6.45 6.16
CA ALA A 295 -9.84 7.41 5.21
C ALA A 295 -11.11 6.86 4.54
N GLY A 296 -12.01 7.76 4.13
CA GLY A 296 -13.24 7.39 3.41
C GLY A 296 -13.00 6.64 2.10
N MET A 297 -13.36 5.36 2.08
CA MET A 297 -13.31 4.50 0.90
C MET A 297 -14.66 3.79 0.72
N SER A 298 -15.35 4.12 -0.37
CA SER A 298 -16.75 3.72 -0.58
C SER A 298 -16.98 2.22 -0.70
N PHE A 299 -18.11 1.73 -0.16
CA PHE A 299 -18.71 0.50 -0.65
C PHE A 299 -19.07 0.65 -2.14
N GLY A 300 -18.77 -0.39 -2.92
CA GLY A 300 -18.72 -0.33 -4.38
C GLY A 300 -17.28 -0.24 -4.87
N ALA A 301 -16.49 0.73 -4.39
CA ALA A 301 -15.05 0.74 -4.68
C ALA A 301 -14.34 -0.43 -3.97
N LEU A 302 -14.66 -0.62 -2.68
CA LEU A 302 -14.27 -1.77 -1.89
C LEU A 302 -15.41 -2.80 -1.81
N SER A 303 -15.05 -4.05 -1.57
CA SER A 303 -15.99 -5.11 -1.23
C SER A 303 -16.61 -4.89 0.15
N LYS A 304 -17.77 -5.51 0.40
CA LYS A 304 -18.41 -5.51 1.72
C LYS A 304 -17.47 -6.07 2.79
N GLU A 305 -16.78 -7.17 2.46
CA GLU A 305 -15.85 -7.86 3.35
C GLU A 305 -14.73 -6.92 3.80
N CYS A 306 -14.21 -6.09 2.90
CA CYS A 306 -13.19 -5.10 3.23
C CYS A 306 -13.72 -3.98 4.12
N LYS A 307 -14.96 -3.52 3.89
CA LYS A 307 -15.60 -2.49 4.71
C LYS A 307 -15.83 -2.99 6.14
N VAL A 308 -16.37 -4.19 6.29
CA VAL A 308 -16.56 -4.84 7.60
C VAL A 308 -15.22 -5.11 8.29
N ALA A 309 -14.19 -5.55 7.56
CA ALA A 309 -12.86 -5.75 8.13
C ALA A 309 -12.24 -4.45 8.66
N PHE A 310 -12.47 -3.31 8.00
CA PHE A 310 -12.03 -2.01 8.49
C PHE A 310 -12.76 -1.59 9.75
N ALA A 311 -14.09 -1.70 9.79
CA ALA A 311 -14.90 -1.43 10.98
C ALA A 311 -14.40 -2.26 12.19
N LYS A 312 -14.30 -3.58 12.05
CA LYS A 312 -13.75 -4.47 13.08
C LYS A 312 -12.33 -4.07 13.48
N GLY A 313 -11.45 -3.86 12.49
CA GLY A 313 -10.03 -3.58 12.72
C GLY A 313 -9.80 -2.28 13.49
N THR A 314 -10.59 -1.23 13.23
CA THR A 314 -10.52 0.04 13.96
C THR A 314 -11.07 -0.08 15.37
N SER A 315 -12.17 -0.82 15.56
CA SER A 315 -12.76 -1.07 16.89
C SER A 315 -11.80 -1.79 17.84
N LEU A 316 -10.95 -2.69 17.32
CA LEU A 316 -9.94 -3.41 18.12
C LEU A 316 -8.87 -2.50 18.76
N VAL A 317 -8.69 -1.28 18.25
CA VAL A 317 -7.57 -0.40 18.62
C VAL A 317 -8.03 1.03 18.96
N GLY A 318 -9.33 1.24 19.20
CA GLY A 318 -9.88 2.56 19.54
C GLY A 318 -9.70 3.60 18.45
N SER A 319 -9.72 3.17 17.18
CA SER A 319 -9.64 4.03 15.98
C SER A 319 -11.03 4.18 15.35
N CYS A 320 -11.12 4.89 14.22
CA CYS A 320 -12.36 5.18 13.54
C CYS A 320 -12.34 4.75 12.06
N ALA A 321 -13.41 4.09 11.62
CA ALA A 321 -13.67 3.76 10.23
C ALA A 321 -14.43 4.89 9.51
N ASN A 322 -14.48 4.85 8.18
CA ASN A 322 -15.18 5.87 7.37
C ASN A 322 -15.89 5.21 6.17
N THR A 323 -17.17 5.52 5.99
CA THR A 323 -18.03 4.93 4.94
C THR A 323 -17.54 5.25 3.52
N GLY A 324 -16.99 6.44 3.30
CA GLY A 324 -16.76 7.02 1.99
C GLY A 324 -18.05 7.33 1.22
N GLU A 325 -17.94 7.70 -0.05
CA GLU A 325 -19.05 8.24 -0.86
C GLU A 325 -20.15 7.22 -1.25
N GLY A 326 -20.11 6.00 -0.73
CA GLY A 326 -20.89 4.87 -1.26
C GLY A 326 -22.22 4.60 -0.56
N GLY A 327 -22.55 5.35 0.48
CA GLY A 327 -23.54 4.96 1.49
C GLY A 327 -22.94 4.04 2.55
N MET A 328 -23.77 3.62 3.49
CA MET A 328 -23.36 2.82 4.65
C MET A 328 -23.93 1.39 4.55
N LEU A 329 -23.08 0.40 4.80
CA LEU A 329 -23.52 -0.98 4.99
C LEU A 329 -24.01 -1.18 6.43
N PRO A 330 -25.15 -1.85 6.66
CA PRO A 330 -25.61 -2.17 8.01
C PRO A 330 -24.56 -2.91 8.83
N GLU A 331 -23.89 -3.89 8.22
CA GLU A 331 -22.85 -4.69 8.88
C GLU A 331 -21.58 -3.89 9.19
N GLU A 332 -21.27 -2.86 8.39
CA GLU A 332 -20.16 -1.95 8.69
C GLU A 332 -20.47 -1.10 9.93
N ARG A 333 -21.72 -0.64 10.08
CA ARG A 333 -22.11 0.15 11.25
C ARG A 333 -22.13 -0.68 12.53
N GLU A 334 -22.66 -1.91 12.45
CA GLU A 334 -22.75 -2.83 13.59
C GLU A 334 -21.38 -3.16 14.19
N GLU A 335 -20.36 -3.30 13.34
CA GLU A 335 -19.01 -3.72 13.74
C GLU A 335 -18.08 -2.55 14.11
N ALA A 336 -18.45 -1.32 13.74
CA ALA A 336 -17.67 -0.12 14.03
C ALA A 336 -18.02 0.45 15.40
N ASP A 337 -17.02 0.63 16.27
CA ASP A 337 -17.18 1.41 17.50
C ASP A 337 -17.40 2.90 17.17
N LYS A 338 -16.52 3.45 16.33
CA LYS A 338 -16.64 4.80 15.75
C LYS A 338 -16.69 4.77 14.23
N LEU A 339 -17.70 5.40 13.65
CA LEU A 339 -17.88 5.49 12.19
C LEU A 339 -18.13 6.93 11.72
N ILE A 340 -17.24 7.43 10.87
CA ILE A 340 -17.47 8.65 10.09
C ILE A 340 -18.35 8.31 8.88
N VAL A 341 -19.42 9.07 8.68
CA VAL A 341 -20.27 8.97 7.49
C VAL A 341 -19.99 10.13 6.53
N GLN A 342 -19.81 9.85 5.25
CA GLN A 342 -19.44 10.87 4.27
C GLN A 342 -20.67 11.49 3.58
N TYR A 343 -20.64 12.82 3.41
CA TYR A 343 -21.62 13.64 2.68
C TYR A 343 -20.97 14.25 1.44
N SER A 344 -21.10 13.58 0.29
CA SER A 344 -20.44 13.96 -0.97
C SER A 344 -21.40 14.40 -2.07
N SER A 345 -20.87 14.93 -3.18
CA SER A 345 -21.64 15.59 -4.25
C SER A 345 -22.65 14.68 -4.95
N GLY A 346 -22.42 13.36 -4.93
CA GLY A 346 -23.36 12.38 -5.47
C GLY A 346 -24.54 12.07 -4.56
N ARG A 347 -24.47 12.41 -3.26
CA ARG A 347 -25.49 12.13 -2.23
C ARG A 347 -25.98 10.67 -2.19
N PHE A 348 -25.14 9.73 -2.61
CA PHE A 348 -25.51 8.32 -2.65
C PHE A 348 -25.78 7.79 -1.25
N GLY A 349 -26.98 7.23 -1.05
CA GLY A 349 -27.39 6.65 0.24
C GLY A 349 -27.53 7.65 1.39
N VAL A 350 -27.55 8.96 1.12
CA VAL A 350 -27.68 9.99 2.16
C VAL A 350 -29.16 10.16 2.54
N SER A 351 -29.45 9.97 3.81
CA SER A 351 -30.75 10.23 4.45
C SER A 351 -30.52 10.81 5.85
N VAL A 352 -31.60 11.25 6.52
CA VAL A 352 -31.55 11.67 7.92
C VAL A 352 -31.05 10.55 8.83
N ASP A 353 -31.53 9.32 8.62
CA ASP A 353 -31.09 8.15 9.39
C ASP A 353 -29.60 7.84 9.16
N TYR A 354 -29.11 8.00 7.92
CA TYR A 354 -27.70 7.82 7.58
C TYR A 354 -26.81 8.84 8.31
N LEU A 355 -27.19 10.12 8.30
CA LEU A 355 -26.43 11.18 8.98
C LEU A 355 -26.44 10.95 10.50
N ASN A 356 -27.59 10.60 11.08
CA ASN A 356 -27.72 10.34 12.50
C ASN A 356 -26.98 9.08 12.98
N ALA A 357 -26.69 8.13 12.08
CA ALA A 357 -25.95 6.92 12.41
C ALA A 357 -24.44 7.15 12.59
N GLY A 358 -23.89 8.27 12.09
CA GLY A 358 -22.48 8.58 12.21
C GLY A 358 -22.08 9.10 13.60
N ASP A 359 -20.82 8.87 13.95
CA ASP A 359 -20.13 9.50 15.10
C ASP A 359 -19.44 10.82 14.68
N ALA A 360 -19.35 11.06 13.38
CA ALA A 360 -18.92 12.32 12.75
C ALA A 360 -19.39 12.34 11.29
N ILE A 361 -19.54 13.54 10.73
CA ILE A 361 -19.95 13.72 9.33
C ILE A 361 -18.80 14.32 8.53
N GLU A 362 -18.36 13.66 7.46
CA GLU A 362 -17.33 14.21 6.57
C GLU A 362 -17.94 14.79 5.29
N VAL A 363 -17.99 16.12 5.20
CA VAL A 363 -18.36 16.85 3.99
C VAL A 363 -17.21 16.81 3.01
N LYS A 364 -17.34 15.99 1.96
CA LYS A 364 -16.29 15.80 0.96
C LYS A 364 -16.38 16.84 -0.15
N ILE A 365 -15.40 17.74 -0.18
CA ILE A 365 -15.17 18.68 -1.29
C ILE A 365 -14.24 18.05 -2.33
N GLY A 366 -13.12 17.47 -1.89
CA GLY A 366 -12.07 16.93 -2.77
C GLY A 366 -11.42 15.66 -2.25
N GLN A 367 -10.48 15.13 -3.03
CA GLN A 367 -9.58 14.04 -2.65
C GLN A 367 -8.27 14.13 -3.44
N GLY A 368 -7.21 13.48 -2.94
CA GLY A 368 -5.86 13.51 -3.50
C GLY A 368 -5.74 13.10 -4.96
N ALA A 369 -6.34 11.97 -5.32
CA ALA A 369 -6.22 11.42 -6.67
C ALA A 369 -6.93 12.24 -7.76
N LYS A 370 -7.84 13.15 -7.39
CA LYS A 370 -8.66 13.92 -8.33
C LYS A 370 -9.29 15.19 -7.71
N PRO A 371 -8.48 16.16 -7.25
CA PRO A 371 -8.92 17.37 -6.52
C PRO A 371 -9.90 18.32 -7.23
N GLY A 372 -10.37 18.01 -8.44
CA GLY A 372 -11.38 18.80 -9.17
C GLY A 372 -12.46 17.95 -9.83
N MET A 373 -12.61 16.68 -9.43
CA MET A 373 -13.61 15.76 -9.97
C MET A 373 -14.34 15.01 -8.86
N GLY A 374 -15.57 14.57 -9.16
CA GLY A 374 -16.34 13.73 -8.25
C GLY A 374 -15.87 12.26 -8.21
N GLY A 375 -16.48 11.50 -7.31
CA GLY A 375 -16.34 10.05 -7.24
C GLY A 375 -16.57 9.36 -8.59
N HIS A 376 -15.89 8.24 -8.81
CA HIS A 376 -16.07 7.40 -10.00
C HIS A 376 -16.26 5.96 -9.51
N LEU A 377 -17.39 5.36 -9.86
CA LEU A 377 -17.59 3.93 -9.75
C LEU A 377 -18.12 3.44 -11.10
N LEU A 378 -17.37 2.56 -11.75
CA LEU A 378 -17.74 2.05 -13.07
C LEU A 378 -18.87 1.03 -12.97
N ALA A 379 -19.66 0.94 -14.04
CA ALA A 379 -20.84 0.10 -14.21
C ALA A 379 -20.60 -1.36 -13.79
N GLU A 380 -19.43 -1.92 -14.11
CA GLU A 380 -19.07 -3.30 -13.77
C GLU A 380 -19.02 -3.56 -12.25
N LYS A 381 -18.97 -2.50 -11.44
CA LYS A 381 -18.96 -2.56 -9.98
C LYS A 381 -20.27 -2.09 -9.35
N VAL A 382 -21.29 -1.76 -10.15
CA VAL A 382 -22.63 -1.41 -9.66
C VAL A 382 -23.49 -2.68 -9.64
N SER A 383 -23.21 -3.53 -8.65
CA SER A 383 -23.98 -4.75 -8.35
C SER A 383 -25.38 -4.39 -7.80
N PRO A 384 -26.32 -5.36 -7.71
CA PRO A 384 -27.63 -5.13 -7.11
C PRO A 384 -27.57 -4.54 -5.69
N GLU A 385 -26.65 -5.02 -4.85
CA GLU A 385 -26.44 -4.52 -3.48
C GLU A 385 -25.93 -3.06 -3.49
N VAL A 386 -24.97 -2.74 -4.37
CA VAL A 386 -24.46 -1.36 -4.52
C VAL A 386 -25.55 -0.42 -5.05
N ALA A 387 -26.30 -0.85 -6.06
CA ALA A 387 -27.40 -0.10 -6.65
C ALA A 387 -28.48 0.23 -5.62
N GLN A 388 -28.84 -0.74 -4.77
CA GLN A 388 -29.81 -0.56 -3.70
C GLN A 388 -29.35 0.47 -2.67
N ILE A 389 -28.12 0.36 -2.17
CA ILE A 389 -27.59 1.30 -1.17
C ILE A 389 -27.47 2.71 -1.74
N ARG A 390 -27.06 2.84 -2.99
CA ARG A 390 -26.84 4.15 -3.63
C ARG A 390 -28.10 4.79 -4.19
N GLY A 391 -29.18 4.02 -4.39
CA GLY A 391 -30.40 4.49 -5.05
C GLY A 391 -30.23 4.75 -6.55
N ILE A 392 -29.42 3.93 -7.23
CA ILE A 392 -29.13 4.07 -8.68
C ILE A 392 -29.47 2.79 -9.45
N PRO A 393 -29.63 2.84 -10.79
CA PRO A 393 -29.82 1.63 -11.60
C PRO A 393 -28.60 0.69 -11.56
N ILE A 394 -28.85 -0.61 -11.69
CA ILE A 394 -27.80 -1.64 -11.77
C ILE A 394 -27.00 -1.46 -13.07
N GLY A 395 -25.67 -1.63 -13.01
CA GLY A 395 -24.81 -1.62 -14.19
C GLY A 395 -24.68 -0.26 -14.88
N THR A 396 -24.96 0.85 -14.19
CA THR A 396 -24.71 2.21 -14.70
C THR A 396 -23.50 2.83 -14.01
N ASP A 397 -22.65 3.55 -14.74
CA ASP A 397 -21.57 4.33 -14.15
C ASP A 397 -22.13 5.34 -13.13
N ALA A 398 -21.57 5.35 -11.92
CA ALA A 398 -21.86 6.37 -10.92
C ALA A 398 -20.72 7.39 -10.91
N LEU A 399 -20.88 8.44 -11.71
CA LEU A 399 -19.99 9.58 -11.79
C LEU A 399 -20.59 10.74 -11.00
N SER A 400 -20.00 11.05 -9.84
CA SER A 400 -20.48 12.16 -9.03
C SER A 400 -20.13 13.50 -9.68
N PRO A 401 -20.95 14.55 -9.49
CA PRO A 401 -20.59 15.92 -9.89
C PRO A 401 -19.27 16.38 -9.24
N CYS A 402 -18.51 17.26 -9.88
CA CYS A 402 -17.26 17.80 -9.34
C CYS A 402 -17.45 18.77 -8.15
N ARG A 403 -18.67 19.27 -7.95
CA ARG A 403 -19.07 20.14 -6.84
C ARG A 403 -20.46 19.78 -6.37
N PHE A 404 -20.86 20.25 -5.19
CA PHE A 404 -22.27 20.27 -4.83
C PHE A 404 -23.03 21.17 -5.83
N LEU A 405 -23.99 20.60 -6.55
CA LEU A 405 -24.71 21.33 -7.61
C LEU A 405 -25.54 22.48 -7.03
N ASP A 406 -25.99 22.31 -5.79
CA ASP A 406 -26.71 23.26 -4.96
C ASP A 406 -25.81 24.25 -4.20
N ALA A 407 -24.47 24.09 -4.24
CA ALA A 407 -23.52 25.14 -3.83
C ALA A 407 -23.07 25.95 -5.06
N THR A 408 -23.62 27.15 -5.20
CA THR A 408 -23.48 27.99 -6.42
C THR A 408 -22.81 29.34 -6.16
N ARG A 409 -22.70 29.74 -4.89
CA ARG A 409 -22.09 31.00 -4.45
C ARG A 409 -21.28 30.79 -3.18
N GLU A 410 -20.49 31.80 -2.87
CA GLU A 410 -19.78 31.91 -1.60
C GLU A 410 -20.74 31.78 -0.40
N GLY A 411 -20.27 31.11 0.66
CA GLY A 411 -21.06 30.83 1.87
C GLY A 411 -22.07 29.68 1.75
N ASP A 412 -22.27 29.05 0.58
CA ASP A 412 -23.17 27.89 0.49
C ASP A 412 -22.64 26.66 1.25
N LEU A 413 -21.31 26.51 1.40
CA LEU A 413 -20.73 25.46 2.25
C LEU A 413 -21.17 25.62 3.70
N ALA A 414 -21.19 26.86 4.23
CA ALA A 414 -21.65 27.13 5.59
C ALA A 414 -23.11 26.70 5.79
N LYS A 415 -23.98 26.89 4.79
CA LYS A 415 -25.37 26.43 4.84
C LYS A 415 -25.49 24.91 4.82
N HIS A 416 -24.62 24.21 4.09
CA HIS A 416 -24.57 22.75 4.12
C HIS A 416 -24.12 22.24 5.48
N ILE A 417 -23.11 22.85 6.07
CA ILE A 417 -22.63 22.52 7.42
C ILE A 417 -23.74 22.78 8.43
N GLU A 418 -24.38 23.96 8.40
CA GLU A 418 -25.51 24.30 9.29
C GLU A 418 -26.66 23.30 9.16
N LEU A 419 -27.06 22.94 7.94
CA LEU A 419 -28.08 21.92 7.72
C LEU A 419 -27.72 20.58 8.36
N ILE A 420 -26.46 20.16 8.23
CA ILE A 420 -25.99 18.90 8.81
C ILE A 420 -26.04 18.99 10.34
N ARG A 421 -25.62 20.12 10.93
CA ARG A 421 -25.69 20.34 12.38
C ARG A 421 -27.11 20.23 12.90
N GLU A 422 -28.06 20.88 12.23
CA GLU A 422 -29.48 20.81 12.59
C GLU A 422 -30.03 19.38 12.48
N VAL A 423 -29.61 18.62 11.47
CA VAL A 423 -30.04 17.22 11.28
C VAL A 423 -29.46 16.29 12.36
N THR A 424 -28.24 16.56 12.81
CA THR A 424 -27.56 15.76 13.85
C THR A 424 -27.76 16.30 15.26
N ASP A 425 -28.61 17.33 15.43
CA ASP A 425 -28.87 18.01 16.70
C ASP A 425 -27.58 18.46 17.39
N TRP A 426 -26.63 18.99 16.62
CA TRP A 426 -25.32 19.47 17.08
C TRP A 426 -24.44 18.41 17.79
N ARG A 427 -24.88 17.15 17.79
CA ARG A 427 -24.27 16.05 18.55
C ARG A 427 -22.86 15.74 18.07
N VAL A 428 -22.64 15.61 16.76
CA VAL A 428 -21.40 15.06 16.19
C VAL A 428 -20.58 16.10 15.43
N PRO A 429 -19.25 15.96 15.37
CA PRO A 429 -18.40 16.90 14.65
C PRO A 429 -18.52 16.77 13.14
N ILE A 430 -18.30 17.89 12.47
CA ILE A 430 -18.29 18.01 11.02
C ILE A 430 -16.87 18.20 10.52
N ILE A 431 -16.42 17.26 9.71
CA ILE A 431 -15.14 17.25 9.01
C ILE A 431 -15.35 17.83 7.61
N VAL A 432 -14.55 18.81 7.20
CA VAL A 432 -14.49 19.25 5.79
C VAL A 432 -13.26 18.64 5.13
N LYS A 433 -13.49 17.76 4.14
CA LYS A 433 -12.42 17.08 3.41
C LYS A 433 -12.06 17.81 2.12
N LEU A 434 -10.81 18.27 2.06
CA LEU A 434 -10.23 19.01 0.96
C LEU A 434 -9.23 18.16 0.18
N GLY A 435 -9.20 18.39 -1.14
CA GLY A 435 -8.14 17.86 -2.00
C GLY A 435 -6.92 18.79 -2.02
N PRO A 436 -5.81 18.35 -2.61
CA PRO A 436 -4.57 19.13 -2.72
C PRO A 436 -4.69 20.24 -3.78
N GLY A 437 -5.50 21.27 -3.52
CA GLY A 437 -5.77 22.38 -4.43
C GLY A 437 -5.02 23.65 -4.03
N ARG A 438 -5.79 24.70 -3.73
CA ARG A 438 -5.29 25.96 -3.16
C ARG A 438 -5.39 25.83 -1.65
N VAL A 439 -4.61 24.90 -1.09
CA VAL A 439 -4.82 24.40 0.29
C VAL A 439 -4.92 25.55 1.30
N ASP A 440 -4.03 26.54 1.23
CA ASP A 440 -4.08 27.72 2.11
C ASP A 440 -5.42 28.49 2.05
N GLU A 441 -5.95 28.74 0.85
CA GLU A 441 -7.23 29.43 0.66
C GLU A 441 -8.41 28.52 1.08
N ASP A 442 -8.34 27.24 0.69
CA ASP A 442 -9.41 26.26 0.90
C ASP A 442 -9.62 25.95 2.40
N VAL A 443 -8.55 25.87 3.20
CA VAL A 443 -8.68 25.66 4.67
C VAL A 443 -9.29 26.87 5.37
N LYS A 444 -9.01 28.10 4.91
CA LYS A 444 -9.60 29.32 5.46
C LYS A 444 -11.10 29.35 5.20
N ILE A 445 -11.52 29.02 3.97
CA ILE A 445 -12.93 28.91 3.61
C ILE A 445 -13.64 27.83 4.44
N ALA A 446 -13.02 26.66 4.63
CA ALA A 446 -13.60 25.60 5.45
C ALA A 446 -13.74 26.02 6.93
N ALA A 447 -12.74 26.73 7.47
CA ALA A 447 -12.76 27.26 8.83
C ALA A 447 -13.89 28.28 9.05
N GLU A 448 -14.04 29.22 8.11
CA GLU A 448 -15.12 30.22 8.09
C GLU A 448 -16.51 29.59 7.91
N ALA A 449 -16.59 28.49 7.16
CA ALA A 449 -17.84 27.76 6.94
C ALA A 449 -18.32 26.98 8.18
N GLY A 450 -17.51 26.90 9.24
CA GLY A 450 -17.89 26.27 10.51
C GLY A 450 -17.46 24.81 10.64
N ALA A 451 -16.38 24.40 9.96
CA ALA A 451 -15.78 23.08 10.19
C ALA A 451 -15.29 22.94 11.64
N ASP A 452 -15.52 21.76 12.24
CA ASP A 452 -14.89 21.36 13.51
C ASP A 452 -13.50 20.77 13.25
N ILE A 453 -13.38 20.02 12.15
CA ILE A 453 -12.18 19.32 11.72
C ILE A 453 -11.99 19.60 10.23
N ILE A 454 -10.76 19.77 9.78
CA ILE A 454 -10.43 19.84 8.35
C ILE A 454 -9.51 18.67 8.01
N SER A 455 -9.88 17.88 7.00
CA SER A 455 -8.99 16.84 6.46
C SER A 455 -8.41 17.27 5.12
N VAL A 456 -7.09 17.21 4.97
CA VAL A 456 -6.38 17.65 3.75
C VAL A 456 -5.66 16.46 3.13
N ASP A 457 -6.01 16.13 1.89
CA ASP A 457 -5.27 15.16 1.08
C ASP A 457 -4.10 15.84 0.37
N GLY A 458 -2.94 15.17 0.30
CA GLY A 458 -1.93 15.39 -0.73
C GLY A 458 -2.24 14.63 -2.03
N MET A 459 -1.53 14.97 -3.12
CA MET A 459 -1.70 14.30 -4.43
C MET A 459 -1.39 12.79 -4.40
N GLU A 460 -0.71 12.32 -3.35
CA GLU A 460 -0.45 10.92 -3.03
C GLU A 460 -1.71 10.15 -2.59
N GLY A 461 -2.83 10.83 -2.36
CA GLY A 461 -4.11 10.22 -2.00
C GLY A 461 -4.60 9.22 -3.04
N GLY A 462 -5.16 8.09 -2.57
CA GLY A 462 -5.59 6.99 -3.42
C GLY A 462 -6.97 7.18 -4.06
N THR A 463 -7.28 6.30 -5.03
CA THR A 463 -8.64 6.15 -5.59
C THR A 463 -8.90 4.73 -6.06
N GLY A 464 -10.17 4.32 -6.10
CA GLY A 464 -10.58 3.11 -6.80
C GLY A 464 -10.59 3.28 -8.32
N ALA A 465 -10.86 4.49 -8.80
CA ALA A 465 -10.89 4.84 -10.22
C ALA A 465 -10.73 6.36 -10.43
N ALA A 466 -9.80 6.77 -11.28
CA ALA A 466 -9.74 8.11 -11.85
C ALA A 466 -8.93 8.09 -13.16
N PRO A 467 -9.07 9.12 -14.01
CA PRO A 467 -8.18 9.30 -15.16
C PRO A 467 -6.72 9.42 -14.68
N GLU A 468 -5.81 8.65 -15.28
CA GLU A 468 -4.38 8.65 -14.90
C GLU A 468 -3.76 10.04 -15.05
N VAL A 469 -4.14 10.79 -16.09
CA VAL A 469 -3.70 12.17 -16.29
C VAL A 469 -4.06 13.08 -15.12
N VAL A 470 -5.19 12.83 -14.44
CA VAL A 470 -5.59 13.62 -13.28
C VAL A 470 -4.75 13.24 -12.07
N ILE A 471 -4.56 11.94 -11.82
CA ILE A 471 -3.79 11.43 -10.68
C ILE A 471 -2.34 11.96 -10.72
N GLU A 472 -1.72 12.00 -11.90
CA GLU A 472 -0.30 12.35 -12.03
C GLU A 472 -0.01 13.84 -12.17
N HIS A 473 -1.00 14.65 -12.56
CA HIS A 473 -0.77 16.06 -12.92
C HIS A 473 -1.59 17.07 -12.12
N THR A 474 -2.41 16.63 -11.16
CA THR A 474 -3.22 17.54 -10.35
C THR A 474 -2.90 17.42 -8.88
N GLY A 475 -2.56 18.58 -8.31
CA GLY A 475 -2.45 18.80 -6.88
C GLY A 475 -1.04 18.95 -6.32
N VAL A 476 -0.99 19.49 -5.10
CA VAL A 476 0.22 19.66 -4.29
C VAL A 476 0.58 18.38 -3.48
N PRO A 477 1.88 18.08 -3.26
CA PRO A 477 2.31 16.97 -2.42
C PRO A 477 1.83 17.06 -0.97
N THR A 478 1.65 15.92 -0.30
CA THR A 478 1.18 15.84 1.10
C THR A 478 1.99 16.73 2.03
N LEU A 479 3.33 16.70 1.89
CA LEU A 479 4.22 17.46 2.76
C LEU A 479 3.98 18.98 2.64
N ALA A 480 3.83 19.48 1.41
CA ALA A 480 3.55 20.89 1.17
C ALA A 480 2.10 21.26 1.55
N SER A 481 1.15 20.34 1.35
CA SER A 481 -0.25 20.52 1.74
C SER A 481 -0.39 20.72 3.24
N LEU A 482 0.33 19.93 4.04
CA LEU A 482 0.36 20.08 5.50
C LEU A 482 0.84 21.47 5.91
N VAL A 483 1.95 21.93 5.34
CA VAL A 483 2.52 23.25 5.63
C VAL A 483 1.55 24.37 5.27
N GLN A 484 0.94 24.30 4.09
CA GLN A 484 -0.06 25.29 3.66
C GLN A 484 -1.30 25.29 4.56
N ALA A 485 -1.80 24.12 4.94
CA ALA A 485 -2.96 24.01 5.82
C ALA A 485 -2.69 24.61 7.21
N VAL A 486 -1.55 24.26 7.83
CA VAL A 486 -1.16 24.78 9.14
C VAL A 486 -0.95 26.29 9.09
N ASN A 487 -0.27 26.80 8.07
CA ASN A 487 -0.03 28.24 7.93
C ASN A 487 -1.34 29.01 7.68
N GLY A 488 -2.22 28.50 6.82
CA GLY A 488 -3.49 29.15 6.53
C GLY A 488 -4.38 29.27 7.77
N LEU A 489 -4.45 28.22 8.59
CA LEU A 489 -5.17 28.27 9.87
C LEU A 489 -4.51 29.20 10.89
N LYS A 490 -3.16 29.25 10.95
CA LYS A 490 -2.43 30.19 11.82
C LYS A 490 -2.68 31.65 11.42
N GLU A 491 -2.73 31.94 10.12
CA GLU A 491 -2.94 33.30 9.60
C GLU A 491 -4.27 33.90 10.05
N ILE A 492 -5.32 33.07 10.12
CA ILE A 492 -6.65 33.48 10.59
C ILE A 492 -6.87 33.22 12.09
N GLY A 493 -5.84 32.76 12.82
CA GLY A 493 -5.90 32.50 14.25
C GLY A 493 -6.76 31.30 14.67
N MET A 494 -7.02 30.35 13.76
CA MET A 494 -7.93 29.22 13.98
C MET A 494 -7.22 27.87 14.20
N LYS A 495 -5.87 27.81 14.18
CA LYS A 495 -5.14 26.53 14.31
C LYS A 495 -5.36 25.82 15.65
N ASP A 496 -5.63 26.58 16.71
CA ASP A 496 -5.89 26.04 18.05
C ASP A 496 -7.39 25.76 18.28
N GLU A 497 -8.27 26.17 17.36
CA GLU A 497 -9.73 25.95 17.43
C GLU A 497 -10.21 24.83 16.49
N ILE A 498 -9.46 24.51 15.44
CA ILE A 498 -9.85 23.54 14.41
C ILE A 498 -8.77 22.45 14.30
N ASP A 499 -9.21 21.20 14.43
CA ASP A 499 -8.33 20.05 14.28
C ASP A 499 -8.03 19.77 12.80
N LEU A 500 -6.77 19.40 12.52
CA LEU A 500 -6.27 19.13 11.19
C LEU A 500 -5.89 17.65 11.03
N ILE A 501 -6.55 16.97 10.09
CA ILE A 501 -6.21 15.60 9.71
C ILE A 501 -5.45 15.62 8.37
N ILE A 502 -4.20 15.16 8.37
CA ILE A 502 -3.43 15.03 7.11
C ILE A 502 -3.59 13.66 6.48
N THR A 503 -3.56 13.58 5.15
CA THR A 503 -3.56 12.31 4.43
C THR A 503 -2.94 12.41 3.04
N GLY A 504 -2.82 11.26 2.37
CA GLY A 504 -2.08 11.10 1.13
C GLY A 504 -0.69 10.51 1.42
N GLY A 505 -0.47 9.25 1.05
CA GLY A 505 0.85 8.63 1.15
C GLY A 505 1.39 8.40 2.58
N ILE A 506 0.56 8.45 3.63
CA ILE A 506 0.97 8.08 5.01
C ILE A 506 1.13 6.56 5.10
N ARG A 507 2.32 6.08 5.45
CA ARG A 507 2.71 4.64 5.39
C ARG A 507 3.16 4.06 6.71
N SER A 508 3.65 4.87 7.64
CA SER A 508 4.28 4.39 8.89
C SER A 508 4.02 5.32 10.07
N GLY A 509 4.29 4.86 11.29
CA GLY A 509 4.21 5.72 12.47
C GLY A 509 5.24 6.85 12.46
N ALA A 510 6.34 6.70 11.70
CA ALA A 510 7.29 7.78 11.46
C ALA A 510 6.70 8.92 10.63
N ASP A 511 5.90 8.60 9.60
CA ASP A 511 5.20 9.61 8.81
C ASP A 511 4.19 10.37 9.71
N VAL A 512 3.44 9.64 10.53
CA VAL A 512 2.47 10.22 11.48
C VAL A 512 3.17 11.11 12.51
N ALA A 513 4.27 10.65 13.12
CA ALA A 513 4.99 11.42 14.13
C ALA A 513 5.53 12.74 13.57
N LYS A 514 6.08 12.71 12.36
CA LYS A 514 6.58 13.92 11.66
C LYS A 514 5.43 14.84 11.28
N ALA A 515 4.32 14.30 10.79
CA ALA A 515 3.13 15.09 10.49
C ALA A 515 2.58 15.80 11.74
N MET A 516 2.50 15.11 12.87
CA MET A 516 2.04 15.69 14.12
C MET A 516 2.97 16.80 14.61
N ALA A 517 4.28 16.56 14.60
CA ALA A 517 5.28 17.58 14.93
C ALA A 517 5.22 18.83 14.02
N MET A 518 4.72 18.67 12.79
CA MET A 518 4.50 19.77 11.84
C MET A 518 3.15 20.48 12.02
N GLY A 519 2.28 20.01 12.92
CA GLY A 519 1.01 20.64 13.27
C GLY A 519 -0.24 19.92 12.78
N ALA A 520 -0.17 18.65 12.38
CA ALA A 520 -1.37 17.82 12.24
C ALA A 520 -1.83 17.31 13.60
N ASP A 521 -3.13 17.16 13.79
CA ASP A 521 -3.72 16.65 15.04
C ASP A 521 -4.03 15.14 14.92
N ALA A 522 -4.24 14.65 13.68
CA ALA A 522 -4.34 13.23 13.36
C ALA A 522 -3.96 12.95 11.89
N ALA A 523 -3.95 11.67 11.50
CA ALA A 523 -3.67 11.24 10.13
C ALA A 523 -4.65 10.18 9.63
N TYR A 524 -5.09 10.32 8.37
CA TYR A 524 -5.80 9.22 7.71
C TYR A 524 -4.85 8.28 6.95
N ILE A 525 -5.15 6.99 7.03
CA ILE A 525 -4.58 5.96 6.15
C ILE A 525 -5.66 5.36 5.25
N GLY A 526 -5.34 5.19 3.96
CA GLY A 526 -6.20 4.53 2.98
C GLY A 526 -5.50 3.34 2.34
N THR A 527 -4.56 3.62 1.45
CA THR A 527 -3.77 2.60 0.74
C THR A 527 -3.02 1.66 1.69
N GLY A 528 -2.41 2.19 2.76
CA GLY A 528 -1.74 1.39 3.79
C GLY A 528 -2.68 0.38 4.45
N ALA A 529 -3.88 0.83 4.86
CA ALA A 529 -4.91 -0.03 5.44
C ALA A 529 -5.38 -1.12 4.46
N MET A 530 -5.58 -0.77 3.18
CA MET A 530 -5.91 -1.77 2.15
C MET A 530 -4.81 -2.82 1.99
N ILE A 531 -3.54 -2.40 1.99
CA ILE A 531 -2.39 -3.33 1.89
C ILE A 531 -2.35 -4.24 3.12
N ALA A 532 -2.52 -3.70 4.32
CA ALA A 532 -2.60 -4.49 5.55
C ALA A 532 -3.74 -5.52 5.50
N ALA A 533 -4.90 -5.15 4.97
CA ALA A 533 -6.03 -6.05 4.79
C ALA A 533 -5.78 -7.17 3.75
N GLY A 534 -4.79 -7.02 2.86
CA GLY A 534 -4.41 -8.03 1.87
C GLY A 534 -4.27 -7.53 0.43
N CYS A 535 -4.42 -6.23 0.17
CA CYS A 535 -4.28 -5.65 -1.17
C CYS A 535 -2.86 -5.87 -1.75
N ARG A 536 -2.81 -6.04 -3.07
CA ARG A 536 -1.60 -6.38 -3.82
C ARG A 536 -1.01 -5.21 -4.59
N ALA A 537 -1.59 -4.03 -4.45
CA ALA A 537 -1.21 -2.83 -5.18
C ALA A 537 -1.13 -3.03 -6.71
N CYS A 538 -2.05 -3.83 -7.27
CA CYS A 538 -2.15 -4.08 -8.71
C CYS A 538 -2.83 -2.94 -9.50
N ARG A 539 -3.35 -1.91 -8.82
CA ARG A 539 -3.88 -0.65 -9.40
C ARG A 539 -5.06 -0.78 -10.37
N MET A 540 -5.55 -1.99 -10.62
CA MET A 540 -6.70 -2.30 -11.46
C MET A 540 -8.05 -2.25 -10.70
N CYS A 541 -8.11 -1.51 -9.59
CA CYS A 541 -9.27 -1.44 -8.71
C CYS A 541 -10.57 -1.07 -9.45
N TYR A 542 -10.46 -0.27 -10.51
CA TYR A 542 -11.57 0.20 -11.34
C TYR A 542 -12.25 -0.92 -12.11
N THR A 543 -11.53 -1.99 -12.46
CA THR A 543 -12.04 -3.09 -13.28
C THR A 543 -13.06 -4.00 -12.58
N GLY A 544 -13.13 -3.93 -11.24
CA GLY A 544 -13.93 -4.86 -10.45
C GLY A 544 -13.35 -6.27 -10.35
N LYS A 545 -12.17 -6.55 -10.91
CA LYS A 545 -11.55 -7.89 -10.96
C LYS A 545 -10.42 -8.07 -9.94
N CYS A 546 -10.58 -7.54 -8.74
CA CYS A 546 -9.54 -7.65 -7.70
C CYS A 546 -9.28 -9.12 -7.33
N PRO A 547 -8.05 -9.64 -7.49
CA PRO A 547 -7.78 -11.07 -7.33
C PRO A 547 -7.83 -11.56 -5.88
N VAL A 548 -7.88 -10.64 -4.91
CA VAL A 548 -7.82 -10.92 -3.47
C VAL A 548 -9.08 -10.46 -2.72
N GLY A 549 -10.15 -10.12 -3.44
CA GLY A 549 -11.44 -9.80 -2.82
C GLY A 549 -11.55 -8.41 -2.18
N VAL A 550 -10.54 -7.54 -2.30
CA VAL A 550 -10.55 -6.21 -1.66
C VAL A 550 -11.39 -5.18 -2.43
N ALA A 551 -11.16 -5.03 -3.73
CA ALA A 551 -11.75 -3.96 -4.56
C ALA A 551 -12.61 -4.53 -5.71
N THR A 552 -13.59 -5.37 -5.36
CA THR A 552 -14.43 -6.13 -6.31
C THR A 552 -15.84 -6.30 -5.77
N GLN A 553 -16.81 -6.43 -6.68
CA GLN A 553 -18.18 -6.83 -6.37
C GLN A 553 -18.53 -8.23 -6.90
N ASP A 554 -17.56 -8.93 -7.50
CA ASP A 554 -17.74 -10.31 -7.96
C ASP A 554 -17.79 -11.24 -6.73
N PRO A 555 -18.89 -11.99 -6.52
CA PRO A 555 -19.03 -12.89 -5.37
C PRO A 555 -17.88 -13.90 -5.23
N ILE A 556 -17.39 -14.47 -6.34
CA ILE A 556 -16.32 -15.48 -6.34
C ILE A 556 -15.00 -14.86 -5.90
N LEU A 557 -14.75 -13.60 -6.28
CA LEU A 557 -13.54 -12.89 -5.87
C LEU A 557 -13.63 -12.41 -4.43
N ARG A 558 -14.83 -12.00 -3.97
CA ARG A 558 -15.10 -11.56 -2.59
C ARG A 558 -14.83 -12.68 -1.57
N GLU A 559 -15.20 -13.92 -1.88
CA GLU A 559 -14.94 -15.11 -1.04
C GLU A 559 -13.46 -15.33 -0.70
N ARG A 560 -12.54 -14.74 -1.46
CA ARG A 560 -11.10 -14.86 -1.23
C ARG A 560 -10.61 -14.05 -0.03
N MET A 561 -11.40 -13.10 0.45
CA MET A 561 -11.06 -12.25 1.59
C MET A 561 -11.59 -12.86 2.90
N ASN A 562 -10.70 -13.12 3.85
CA ASN A 562 -11.08 -13.52 5.20
C ASN A 562 -11.23 -12.26 6.06
N VAL A 563 -12.46 -11.94 6.45
CA VAL A 563 -12.80 -10.69 7.16
C VAL A 563 -12.05 -10.59 8.49
N ASP A 564 -12.08 -11.62 9.33
CA ASP A 564 -11.52 -11.55 10.68
C ASP A 564 -9.98 -11.45 10.65
N LEU A 565 -9.32 -12.21 9.75
CA LEU A 565 -7.87 -12.11 9.55
C LEU A 565 -7.48 -10.73 9.00
N SER A 566 -8.25 -10.18 8.07
CA SER A 566 -8.01 -8.84 7.53
C SER A 566 -8.22 -7.77 8.60
N ALA A 567 -9.24 -7.90 9.45
CA ALA A 567 -9.48 -7.00 10.57
C ALA A 567 -8.32 -7.02 11.57
N GLU A 568 -7.85 -8.21 11.96
CA GLU A 568 -6.69 -8.37 12.86
C GLU A 568 -5.45 -7.71 12.26
N ARG A 569 -5.17 -7.91 10.96
CA ARG A 569 -4.03 -7.28 10.28
C ARG A 569 -4.12 -5.76 10.23
N VAL A 570 -5.32 -5.22 9.99
CA VAL A 570 -5.55 -3.77 9.99
C VAL A 570 -5.35 -3.18 11.39
N GLY A 571 -5.93 -3.82 12.43
CA GLY A 571 -5.72 -3.43 13.81
C GLY A 571 -4.24 -3.49 14.21
N ASN A 572 -3.54 -4.57 13.87
CA ASN A 572 -2.09 -4.70 14.11
C ASN A 572 -1.27 -3.62 13.40
N TYR A 573 -1.65 -3.22 12.19
CA TYR A 573 -0.97 -2.16 11.45
C TYR A 573 -1.16 -0.80 12.13
N ILE A 574 -2.38 -0.43 12.49
CA ILE A 574 -2.68 0.82 13.23
C ILE A 574 -1.96 0.82 14.58
N LYS A 575 -2.00 -0.30 15.32
CA LYS A 575 -1.29 -0.46 16.60
C LYS A 575 0.21 -0.29 16.44
N SER A 576 0.83 -0.89 15.41
CA SER A 576 2.26 -0.75 15.12
C SER A 576 2.63 0.69 14.82
N MET A 577 1.84 1.36 13.96
CA MET A 577 2.08 2.77 13.65
C MET A 577 1.93 3.65 14.89
N THR A 578 0.95 3.39 15.76
CA THR A 578 0.76 4.12 17.02
C THR A 578 1.97 3.95 17.94
N GLU A 579 2.48 2.73 18.11
CA GLU A 579 3.67 2.45 18.92
C GLU A 579 4.95 3.04 18.33
N GLU A 580 5.07 3.10 17.00
CA GLU A 580 6.15 3.80 16.30
C GLU A 580 6.09 5.31 16.55
N THR A 581 4.92 5.93 16.41
CA THR A 581 4.71 7.37 16.68
C THR A 581 5.05 7.71 18.12
N LYS A 582 4.50 6.95 19.07
CA LYS A 582 4.80 7.05 20.51
C LYS A 582 6.29 6.94 20.79
N MET A 583 6.94 5.91 20.25
CA MET A 583 8.38 5.70 20.46
C MET A 583 9.20 6.90 19.97
N LEU A 584 8.83 7.48 18.84
CA LEU A 584 9.53 8.63 18.30
C LEU A 584 9.33 9.91 19.13
N ALA A 585 8.12 10.15 19.63
CA ALA A 585 7.86 11.26 20.55
C ALA A 585 8.65 11.10 21.87
N GLN A 586 8.65 9.90 22.44
CA GLN A 586 9.40 9.60 23.68
C GLN A 586 10.91 9.76 23.51
N LEU A 587 11.46 9.32 22.36
CA LEU A 587 12.87 9.52 22.04
C LEU A 587 13.24 11.00 21.91
N ALA A 588 12.31 11.87 21.54
CA ALA A 588 12.49 13.32 21.52
C ALA A 588 12.23 13.99 22.88
N GLY A 589 11.87 13.23 23.92
CA GLY A 589 11.67 13.75 25.28
C GLY A 589 10.22 14.06 25.62
N HIS A 590 9.25 13.61 24.82
CA HIS A 590 7.83 13.89 25.03
C HIS A 590 7.07 12.66 25.53
N ASN A 591 6.31 12.83 26.61
CA ASN A 591 5.37 11.82 27.13
C ASN A 591 3.93 12.03 26.63
N ASP A 592 3.74 12.93 25.68
CA ASP A 592 2.47 13.17 24.98
C ASP A 592 2.80 13.50 23.53
N ILE A 593 2.15 12.82 22.57
CA ILE A 593 2.39 13.04 21.14
C ILE A 593 1.99 14.45 20.68
N HIS A 594 1.11 15.16 21.41
CA HIS A 594 0.72 16.54 21.09
C HIS A 594 1.82 17.56 21.40
N ASN A 595 2.78 17.21 22.27
CA ASN A 595 3.91 18.08 22.59
C ASN A 595 4.99 18.06 21.50
N PHE A 596 4.84 17.19 20.50
CA PHE A 596 5.83 17.05 19.46
C PHE A 596 5.82 18.26 18.54
N SER A 597 6.99 18.76 18.15
CA SER A 597 7.11 20.07 17.51
C SER A 597 8.14 20.10 16.38
N MET A 598 8.10 21.15 15.57
CA MET A 598 9.08 21.36 14.50
C MET A 598 10.52 21.52 15.01
N ASP A 599 10.73 21.90 16.28
CA ASP A 599 12.07 22.00 16.85
C ASP A 599 12.74 20.63 17.04
N ASP A 600 11.93 19.59 17.17
CA ASP A 600 12.35 18.19 17.26
C ASP A 600 12.72 17.60 15.90
N LEU A 601 12.57 18.34 14.80
CA LEU A 601 12.80 17.87 13.44
C LEU A 601 14.04 18.51 12.81
N ARG A 602 14.70 17.78 11.89
CA ARG A 602 15.67 18.34 10.94
C ARG A 602 15.42 17.84 9.53
N ALA A 603 15.52 18.74 8.57
CA ALA A 603 15.46 18.43 7.15
C ALA A 603 16.82 17.93 6.67
N LEU A 604 16.87 16.79 5.98
CA LEU A 604 18.10 16.19 5.47
C LEU A 604 18.67 16.92 4.25
N ASN A 605 17.85 17.71 3.56
CA ASN A 605 18.25 18.45 2.37
C ASN A 605 17.57 19.83 2.30
N THR A 606 18.14 20.73 1.49
CA THR A 606 17.69 22.12 1.35
C THR A 606 16.28 22.21 0.80
N ASN A 607 15.90 21.34 -0.14
CA ASN A 607 14.56 21.36 -0.73
C ASN A 607 13.48 21.15 0.34
N ILE A 608 13.68 20.18 1.24
CA ILE A 608 12.75 19.90 2.33
C ILE A 608 12.74 21.04 3.33
N ALA A 609 13.91 21.61 3.67
CA ALA A 609 13.99 22.75 4.56
C ALA A 609 13.19 23.95 4.02
N GLU A 610 13.32 24.25 2.72
CA GLU A 610 12.59 25.34 2.06
C GLU A 610 11.08 25.08 1.96
N ILE A 611 10.67 23.85 1.67
CA ILE A 611 9.25 23.48 1.58
C ILE A 611 8.56 23.56 2.95
N THR A 612 9.24 23.09 4.01
CA THR A 612 8.62 22.86 5.32
C THR A 612 8.89 23.95 6.34
N GLY A 613 9.95 24.75 6.14
CA GLY A 613 10.47 25.65 7.17
C GLY A 613 11.23 24.92 8.31
N ILE A 614 11.39 23.60 8.23
CA ILE A 614 12.19 22.84 9.21
C ILE A 614 13.67 23.20 9.04
N LYS A 615 14.38 23.34 10.17
CA LYS A 615 15.82 23.62 10.19
C LYS A 615 16.59 22.54 9.43
N LEU A 616 17.54 22.98 8.58
CA LEU A 616 18.41 22.07 7.83
C LEU A 616 19.35 21.33 8.79
N ILE A 617 19.72 20.09 8.47
CA ILE A 617 20.78 19.39 9.20
C ILE A 617 22.06 20.24 9.28
N GLY A 618 22.63 20.35 10.49
CA GLY A 618 23.81 21.18 10.75
C GLY A 618 23.53 22.66 11.04
N THR A 619 22.25 23.05 11.14
CA THR A 619 21.82 24.39 11.60
C THR A 619 21.19 24.41 12.98
#